data_AF-A0A951F6C2-F1
#
_entry.id   AF-A0A951F6C2-F1
#
_cell.length_a   1.000
_cell.length_b   1.000
_cell.length_c   1.000
_cell.angle_alpha   90.00
_cell.angle_beta   90.00
_cell.angle_gamma   90.00
#
_symmetry.space_group_name_H-M   'P 1'
#
loop_
_entity.id
_entity.type
_entity.pdbx_description
1 polymer ?
#
loop_
_entity_poly.entity_id
_entity_poly.type
_entity_poly.pdbx_seq_one_letter_code
_entity_poly.pdbx_strand_id
1 'polypeptide(L)'
;MAAPAGASNSTFSRRVAPFVPVALSLLLSRSILPVAAPEGEAEAPNANGGAPVVATCEADIGSVEVCHSYYPTGCSKSAHPAYDPYLNLLKNQLLPPSSPALLQLDRQAFIDLNSKTPAGLRTGNHAQFSQQLGALQEGQVASLIGYLYYAQYGGKSESVNCQLGDPDEIDFHIGIGFDPTLAGKLSQHQRLTPDENATLEPTSVIVEMTPHYRAHFEPDWTLDALKNVLGRQVRVTGQLLIDNEHVAGNANCGAPHADTSKCWRFSAWELHPVTKFEICQSDSQPCAAGDWVALEAMPQAASNNSPANSAPAAGAKTR
;
A
#
# COMPACT_ATOMS: atom_id res chain seq x y z
N MET A 1 66.91 -1.47 24.59
CA MET A 1 67.75 -1.71 25.78
C MET A 1 67.72 -0.45 26.64
N ALA A 2 67.80 -0.61 27.97
CA ALA A 2 68.07 0.42 28.99
C ALA A 2 67.19 1.70 29.05
N ALA A 3 66.48 1.85 30.17
CA ALA A 3 66.16 3.14 30.81
C ALA A 3 67.15 3.35 31.98
N PRO A 4 66.96 4.22 33.00
CA PRO A 4 66.09 5.41 33.13
C PRO A 4 66.86 6.65 33.71
N ALA A 5 66.16 7.73 34.06
CA ALA A 5 66.18 8.37 35.41
C ALA A 5 65.72 9.85 35.38
N GLY A 6 64.97 10.28 36.40
CA GLY A 6 64.55 11.68 36.57
C GLY A 6 63.35 11.82 37.51
N ALA A 7 63.58 11.73 38.83
CA ALA A 7 62.53 11.84 39.85
C ALA A 7 62.56 13.20 40.55
N SER A 8 61.40 13.67 41.02
CA SER A 8 61.30 14.70 42.05
C SER A 8 60.10 14.41 42.96
N ASN A 9 60.35 14.38 44.26
CA ASN A 9 59.35 14.19 45.32
C ASN A 9 59.17 15.50 46.08
N SER A 10 57.94 15.83 46.46
CA SER A 10 57.69 16.53 47.72
C SER A 10 56.38 16.04 48.35
N THR A 11 56.40 15.91 49.67
CA THR A 11 55.34 15.33 50.51
C THR A 11 54.86 16.34 51.54
N PHE A 12 53.64 16.13 52.07
CA PHE A 12 53.07 16.47 53.39
C PHE A 12 51.54 16.61 53.22
N SER A 13 50.64 16.23 54.15
CA SER A 13 50.75 15.45 55.39
C SER A 13 49.37 14.85 55.75
N ARG A 14 49.31 13.83 56.61
CA ARG A 14 48.07 13.13 57.03
C ARG A 14 47.32 13.86 58.17
N ARG A 15 45.98 13.71 58.19
CA ARG A 15 45.17 13.54 59.41
C ARG A 15 44.10 12.45 59.21
N VAL A 16 43.79 11.74 60.29
CA VAL A 16 42.94 10.53 60.44
C VAL A 16 42.48 10.52 61.91
N ALA A 17 41.30 10.08 62.38
CA ALA A 17 40.14 9.33 61.84
C ALA A 17 38.82 10.08 62.20
N PRO A 18 37.61 9.49 62.38
CA PRO A 18 37.11 8.13 62.04
C PRO A 18 35.72 8.05 61.34
N PHE A 19 35.43 6.85 60.83
CA PHE A 19 34.12 6.19 60.60
C PHE A 19 32.78 6.95 60.76
N VAL A 20 32.00 7.00 59.66
CA VAL A 20 30.62 6.43 59.60
C VAL A 20 30.40 5.87 58.18
N PRO A 21 30.04 4.58 58.00
CA PRO A 21 29.62 4.05 56.70
C PRO A 21 28.10 4.26 56.53
N VAL A 22 27.69 5.31 55.82
CA VAL A 22 26.30 5.40 55.34
C VAL A 22 26.18 4.54 54.08
N ALA A 23 25.67 3.32 54.27
CA ALA A 23 25.25 2.45 53.17
C ALA A 23 24.00 3.04 52.51
N LEU A 24 24.17 3.94 51.54
CA LEU A 24 23.07 4.41 50.71
C LEU A 24 22.83 3.41 49.58
N SER A 25 22.03 2.39 49.88
CA SER A 25 21.56 1.40 48.92
C SER A 25 20.62 2.03 47.90
N LEU A 26 21.17 2.62 46.84
CA LEU A 26 20.43 2.93 45.62
C LEU A 26 20.08 1.62 44.90
N LEU A 27 19.02 0.99 45.39
CA LEU A 27 18.20 0.08 44.61
C LEU A 27 17.59 0.89 43.47
N LEU A 28 18.33 1.01 42.36
CA LEU A 28 17.73 1.28 41.06
C LEU A 28 16.91 0.06 40.67
N SER A 29 15.70 0.02 41.20
CA SER A 29 14.62 -0.83 40.69
C SER A 29 14.62 -0.71 39.18
N ARG A 30 14.75 -1.85 38.49
CA ARG A 30 14.36 -1.95 37.08
C ARG A 30 12.84 -1.87 37.01
N SER A 31 12.31 -0.68 37.27
CA SER A 31 11.00 -0.29 36.78
C SER A 31 11.10 -0.31 35.27
N ILE A 32 10.65 -1.40 34.67
CA ILE A 32 10.32 -1.43 33.25
C ILE A 32 9.16 -0.47 33.10
N LEU A 33 9.48 0.80 32.83
CA LEU A 33 8.51 1.74 32.31
C LEU A 33 8.01 1.15 30.99
N PRO A 34 6.70 1.16 30.71
CA PRO A 34 6.25 0.91 29.36
C PRO A 34 6.89 1.96 28.47
N VAL A 35 7.72 1.52 27.53
CA VAL A 35 8.09 2.36 26.39
C VAL A 35 6.77 2.69 25.71
N ALA A 36 6.42 3.97 25.66
CA ALA A 36 5.30 4.41 24.83
C ALA A 36 5.59 3.92 23.41
N ALA A 37 4.65 3.19 22.83
CA ALA A 37 4.75 2.76 21.44
C ALA A 37 4.97 4.00 20.56
N PRO A 38 5.84 3.94 19.54
CA PRO A 38 5.97 5.04 18.60
C PRO A 38 4.62 5.26 17.91
N GLU A 39 4.19 6.51 17.83
CA GLU A 39 3.00 6.92 17.09
C GLU A 39 3.18 6.50 15.61
N GLY A 40 2.44 5.49 15.17
CA GLY A 40 2.65 4.86 13.85
C GLY A 40 2.22 3.40 13.71
N GLU A 41 1.85 2.70 14.80
CA GLU A 41 1.13 1.42 14.66
C GLU A 41 -0.28 1.65 14.11
N ALA A 42 -0.65 0.95 13.04
CA ALA A 42 -2.00 0.98 12.49
C ALA A 42 -3.02 0.54 13.55
N GLU A 43 -4.06 1.36 13.76
CA GLU A 43 -5.00 1.18 14.85
C GLU A 43 -5.90 -0.05 14.61
N ALA A 44 -5.54 -1.17 15.25
CA ALA A 44 -6.34 -2.38 15.29
C ALA A 44 -7.74 -2.10 15.91
N PRO A 45 -8.79 -2.85 15.53
CA PRO A 45 -10.02 -2.28 14.98
C PRO A 45 -10.77 -1.34 15.93
N ASN A 46 -11.18 -0.19 15.37
CA ASN A 46 -12.45 0.51 15.59
C ASN A 46 -12.89 0.71 17.06
N ALA A 47 -13.03 1.96 17.50
CA ALA A 47 -13.32 2.38 18.88
C ALA A 47 -14.59 1.79 19.56
N ASN A 48 -15.37 0.95 18.86
CA ASN A 48 -16.49 0.16 19.37
C ASN A 48 -16.18 -1.34 19.62
N GLY A 49 -14.94 -1.81 19.42
CA GLY A 49 -14.41 -3.03 20.05
C GLY A 49 -14.93 -4.40 19.56
N GLY A 50 -15.56 -4.48 18.39
CA GLY A 50 -15.97 -5.74 17.76
C GLY A 50 -14.91 -6.30 16.81
N ALA A 51 -14.74 -7.63 16.76
CA ALA A 51 -13.94 -8.26 15.71
C ALA A 51 -14.63 -8.09 14.34
N PRO A 52 -13.89 -7.98 13.22
CA PRO A 52 -14.45 -7.94 11.88
C PRO A 52 -15.40 -9.11 11.60
N VAL A 53 -16.63 -8.82 11.14
CA VAL A 53 -17.66 -9.81 10.82
C VAL A 53 -18.11 -9.70 9.36
N VAL A 54 -18.56 -10.83 8.81
CA VAL A 54 -19.22 -10.85 7.51
C VAL A 54 -20.63 -10.28 7.60
N ALA A 55 -21.05 -9.51 6.60
CA ALA A 55 -22.34 -8.86 6.53
C ALA A 55 -23.00 -9.06 5.17
N THR A 56 -24.33 -9.16 5.17
CA THR A 56 -25.14 -9.02 3.96
C THR A 56 -25.49 -7.54 3.75
N CYS A 57 -25.34 -7.05 2.53
CA CYS A 57 -25.71 -5.69 2.17
C CYS A 57 -27.24 -5.50 2.23
N GLU A 58 -27.68 -4.34 2.74
CA GLU A 58 -29.03 -3.84 2.49
C GLU A 58 -29.23 -3.53 0.98
N ALA A 59 -30.50 -3.52 0.53
CA ALA A 59 -30.84 -3.60 -0.89
C ALA A 59 -30.64 -2.28 -1.67
N ASP A 60 -30.41 -1.19 -0.96
CA ASP A 60 -30.42 0.21 -1.44
C ASP A 60 -29.07 0.93 -1.25
N ILE A 61 -27.99 0.20 -0.96
CA ILE A 61 -26.62 0.76 -0.95
C ILE A 61 -26.25 1.25 -2.36
N GLY A 62 -26.24 2.57 -2.54
CA GLY A 62 -25.96 3.23 -3.82
C GLY A 62 -24.53 3.74 -4.01
N SER A 63 -23.72 3.83 -2.95
CA SER A 63 -22.31 4.25 -3.02
C SER A 63 -21.47 3.61 -1.91
N VAL A 64 -20.15 3.61 -2.11
CA VAL A 64 -19.13 3.12 -1.16
C VAL A 64 -19.14 3.96 0.12
N GLU A 65 -19.35 5.28 0.03
CA GLU A 65 -19.49 6.16 1.21
C GLU A 65 -20.68 5.75 2.08
N VAL A 66 -21.87 5.58 1.48
CA VAL A 66 -23.06 5.09 2.19
C VAL A 66 -22.77 3.71 2.77
N CYS A 67 -22.13 2.82 2.00
CA CYS A 67 -21.81 1.49 2.48
C CYS A 67 -20.94 1.50 3.74
N HIS A 68 -19.79 2.18 3.72
CA HIS A 68 -18.84 2.14 4.84
C HIS A 68 -19.31 2.87 6.10
N SER A 69 -20.34 3.73 5.98
CA SER A 69 -21.05 4.26 7.15
C SER A 69 -21.78 3.17 7.97
N TYR A 70 -22.19 2.06 7.34
CA TYR A 70 -22.87 0.91 7.97
C TYR A 70 -22.00 -0.35 8.05
N TYR A 71 -21.13 -0.57 7.08
CA TYR A 71 -20.31 -1.77 6.90
C TYR A 71 -18.84 -1.37 6.67
N PRO A 72 -18.05 -1.08 7.72
CA PRO A 72 -16.65 -0.67 7.58
C PRO A 72 -15.76 -1.68 6.84
N THR A 73 -16.12 -2.97 6.89
CA THR A 73 -15.43 -4.09 6.22
C THR A 73 -16.07 -4.45 4.87
N GLY A 74 -16.92 -3.57 4.34
CA GLY A 74 -17.79 -3.87 3.22
C GLY A 74 -18.83 -4.97 3.53
N CYS A 75 -19.57 -5.39 2.50
CA CYS A 75 -20.67 -6.36 2.61
C CYS A 75 -20.84 -7.17 1.32
N SER A 76 -21.65 -8.22 1.36
CA SER A 76 -22.06 -8.96 0.15
C SER A 76 -23.57 -8.96 -0.05
N LYS A 77 -24.01 -8.81 -1.31
CA LYS A 77 -25.40 -8.96 -1.76
C LYS A 77 -25.87 -10.43 -1.75
N SER A 78 -25.02 -11.37 -1.38
CA SER A 78 -25.36 -12.78 -1.18
C SER A 78 -26.19 -13.00 0.09
N ALA A 79 -27.20 -13.86 0.01
CA ALA A 79 -27.96 -14.37 1.15
C ALA A 79 -27.09 -15.23 2.11
N HIS A 80 -25.93 -15.70 1.63
CA HIS A 80 -24.91 -16.39 2.40
C HIS A 80 -23.57 -15.69 2.11
N PRO A 81 -23.24 -14.60 2.83
CA PRO A 81 -22.03 -13.82 2.59
C PRO A 81 -20.79 -14.64 2.97
N ALA A 82 -19.80 -14.67 2.08
CA ALA A 82 -18.52 -15.34 2.30
C ALA A 82 -17.40 -14.48 1.71
N TYR A 83 -16.62 -13.85 2.59
CA TYR A 83 -15.45 -13.03 2.29
C TYR A 83 -14.56 -12.94 3.54
N ASP A 84 -13.39 -12.32 3.43
CA ASP A 84 -12.49 -12.09 4.57
C ASP A 84 -12.70 -10.67 5.14
N PRO A 85 -13.50 -10.50 6.21
CA PRO A 85 -13.80 -9.16 6.74
C PRO A 85 -12.60 -8.51 7.40
N TYR A 86 -11.55 -9.28 7.77
CA TYR A 86 -10.32 -8.73 8.33
C TYR A 86 -9.44 -8.15 7.22
N LEU A 87 -9.27 -8.85 6.09
CA LEU A 87 -8.60 -8.28 4.91
C LEU A 87 -9.32 -7.00 4.45
N ASN A 88 -10.65 -7.04 4.33
CA ASN A 88 -11.41 -5.86 3.90
C ASN A 88 -11.27 -4.67 4.87
N LEU A 89 -11.13 -4.93 6.19
CA LEU A 89 -10.85 -3.86 7.16
C LEU A 89 -9.52 -3.17 6.85
N LEU A 90 -8.47 -3.94 6.54
CA LEU A 90 -7.17 -3.39 6.17
C LEU A 90 -7.27 -2.60 4.86
N LYS A 91 -7.90 -3.17 3.83
CA LYS A 91 -8.10 -2.53 2.53
C LYS A 91 -8.85 -1.18 2.64
N ASN A 92 -9.83 -1.06 3.54
CA ASN A 92 -10.66 0.14 3.69
C ASN A 92 -10.14 1.22 4.65
N GLN A 93 -8.87 1.18 5.10
CA GLN A 93 -8.36 2.19 6.04
C GLN A 93 -8.20 3.59 5.43
N LEU A 94 -8.79 4.62 6.06
CA LEU A 94 -8.53 6.03 5.74
C LEU A 94 -7.25 6.54 6.43
N LEU A 95 -6.09 6.02 5.99
CA LEU A 95 -4.79 6.47 6.46
C LEU A 95 -4.51 7.92 6.00
N PRO A 96 -4.08 8.84 6.89
CA PRO A 96 -3.81 10.23 6.51
C PRO A 96 -2.82 10.33 5.32
N PRO A 97 -3.05 11.18 4.31
CA PRO A 97 -2.12 11.37 3.18
C PRO A 97 -0.71 11.79 3.59
N SER A 98 -0.57 12.40 4.78
CA SER A 98 0.71 12.76 5.39
C SER A 98 1.44 11.60 6.08
N SER A 99 0.92 10.37 6.04
CA SER A 99 1.53 9.24 6.75
C SER A 99 2.90 8.89 6.14
N PRO A 100 3.99 8.90 6.92
CA PRO A 100 5.32 8.64 6.39
C PRO A 100 5.48 7.17 6.04
N ALA A 101 6.11 6.89 4.89
CA ALA A 101 6.57 5.54 4.59
C ALA A 101 7.65 5.11 5.59
N LEU A 102 7.36 4.07 6.37
CA LEU A 102 8.27 3.45 7.34
C LEU A 102 9.17 2.40 6.67
N LEU A 103 8.74 1.89 5.51
CA LEU A 103 9.46 0.93 4.69
C LEU A 103 9.68 1.48 3.28
N GLN A 104 10.82 1.15 2.67
CA GLN A 104 11.03 1.30 1.23
C GLN A 104 11.13 -0.08 0.60
N LEU A 105 10.25 -0.36 -0.35
CA LEU A 105 10.12 -1.65 -1.02
C LEU A 105 10.70 -1.57 -2.43
N ASP A 106 11.38 -2.63 -2.82
CA ASP A 106 11.84 -2.90 -4.18
C ASP A 106 11.44 -4.33 -4.59
N ARG A 107 11.85 -4.76 -5.79
CA ARG A 107 11.56 -6.11 -6.28
C ARG A 107 12.08 -7.22 -5.35
N GLN A 108 13.20 -7.01 -4.66
CA GLN A 108 13.77 -8.02 -3.76
C GLN A 108 12.96 -8.11 -2.48
N ALA A 109 12.45 -7.00 -1.93
CA ALA A 109 11.54 -7.01 -0.79
C ALA A 109 10.30 -7.88 -1.05
N PHE A 110 9.71 -7.81 -2.25
CA PHE A 110 8.57 -8.67 -2.63
C PHE A 110 8.94 -10.15 -2.83
N ILE A 111 10.16 -10.47 -3.28
CA ILE A 111 10.67 -11.86 -3.30
C ILE A 111 10.79 -12.39 -1.87
N ASP A 112 11.36 -11.58 -0.98
CA ASP A 112 11.52 -11.91 0.44
C ASP A 112 10.17 -12.13 1.13
N LEU A 113 9.19 -11.26 0.91
CA LEU A 113 7.82 -11.38 1.44
C LEU A 113 7.11 -12.64 0.90
N ASN A 114 7.17 -12.88 -0.41
CA ASN A 114 6.66 -14.13 -1.01
C ASN A 114 7.29 -15.38 -0.36
N SER A 115 8.60 -15.36 -0.11
CA SER A 115 9.33 -16.50 0.49
C SER A 115 8.98 -16.74 1.97
N LYS A 116 8.53 -15.71 2.68
CA LYS A 116 8.19 -15.73 4.12
C LYS A 116 6.69 -15.84 4.36
N THR A 117 5.86 -15.84 3.31
CA THR A 117 4.40 -15.93 3.40
C THR A 117 3.98 -17.18 4.18
N PRO A 118 3.16 -17.07 5.24
CA PRO A 118 2.84 -18.20 6.11
C PRO A 118 2.21 -19.40 5.41
N ALA A 119 2.73 -20.59 5.72
CA ALA A 119 2.15 -21.84 5.24
C ALA A 119 0.74 -22.06 5.82
N GLY A 120 -0.24 -22.29 4.95
CA GLY A 120 -1.65 -22.50 5.33
C GLY A 120 -2.52 -21.23 5.26
N LEU A 121 -1.95 -20.08 4.93
CA LEU A 121 -2.70 -18.89 4.52
C LEU A 121 -3.45 -19.16 3.20
N ARG A 122 -4.70 -18.72 3.12
CA ARG A 122 -5.62 -18.89 1.97
C ARG A 122 -6.79 -17.91 2.07
N THR A 123 -7.66 -17.89 1.07
CA THR A 123 -8.90 -17.10 1.08
C THR A 123 -9.72 -17.33 2.36
N GLY A 124 -10.14 -16.26 3.01
CA GLY A 124 -11.04 -16.30 4.17
C GLY A 124 -10.43 -16.76 5.49
N ASN A 125 -9.10 -16.75 5.65
CA ASN A 125 -8.45 -17.04 6.94
C ASN A 125 -7.37 -16.04 7.37
N HIS A 126 -7.34 -14.83 6.81
CA HIS A 126 -6.33 -13.81 7.07
C HIS A 126 -6.14 -13.54 8.57
N ALA A 127 -7.25 -13.32 9.29
CA ALA A 127 -7.24 -13.04 10.73
C ALA A 127 -6.48 -14.09 11.57
N GLN A 128 -6.45 -15.35 11.14
CA GLN A 128 -5.73 -16.45 11.82
C GLN A 128 -4.21 -16.30 11.76
N PHE A 129 -3.72 -15.53 10.79
CA PHE A 129 -2.29 -15.30 10.51
C PHE A 129 -1.82 -13.89 10.86
N SER A 130 -2.72 -13.00 11.28
CA SER A 130 -2.46 -11.58 11.61
C SER A 130 -1.18 -11.32 12.42
N GLN A 131 -0.88 -12.11 13.46
CA GLN A 131 0.37 -11.97 14.23
C GLN A 131 1.62 -12.28 13.39
N GLN A 132 1.56 -13.28 12.50
CA GLN A 132 2.68 -13.67 11.63
C GLN A 132 2.86 -12.68 10.48
N LEU A 133 1.76 -12.13 9.95
CA LEU A 133 1.78 -11.12 8.89
C LEU A 133 2.23 -9.74 9.42
N GLY A 134 1.81 -9.34 10.61
CA GLY A 134 2.33 -8.16 11.30
C GLY A 134 3.84 -8.25 11.59
N ALA A 135 4.36 -9.46 11.87
CA ALA A 135 5.81 -9.67 11.96
C ALA A 135 6.55 -9.48 10.61
N LEU A 136 5.84 -9.60 9.48
CA LEU A 136 6.31 -9.26 8.13
C LEU A 136 5.98 -7.80 7.73
N GLN A 137 5.55 -6.97 8.70
CA GLN A 137 5.21 -5.56 8.54
C GLN A 137 3.90 -5.28 7.76
N GLU A 138 2.96 -6.22 7.74
CA GLU A 138 1.59 -5.91 7.32
C GLU A 138 0.97 -4.79 8.18
N GLY A 139 0.17 -3.93 7.54
CA GLY A 139 -0.43 -2.75 8.16
C GLY A 139 0.52 -1.53 8.22
N GLN A 140 1.82 -1.70 7.94
CA GLN A 140 2.77 -0.59 7.94
C GLN A 140 2.69 0.20 6.62
N VAL A 141 2.84 1.52 6.70
CA VAL A 141 2.93 2.38 5.52
C VAL A 141 4.30 2.19 4.84
N ALA A 142 4.27 1.89 3.55
CA ALA A 142 5.44 1.56 2.75
C ALA A 142 5.45 2.34 1.43
N SER A 143 6.66 2.58 0.90
CA SER A 143 6.90 3.24 -0.38
C SER A 143 7.54 2.26 -1.38
N LEU A 144 6.87 1.97 -2.49
CA LEU A 144 7.39 1.20 -3.61
C LEU A 144 7.88 2.13 -4.73
N ILE A 145 9.08 1.88 -5.25
CA ILE A 145 9.57 2.51 -6.49
C ILE A 145 9.63 1.47 -7.61
N GLY A 146 9.04 1.79 -8.75
CA GLY A 146 9.00 0.93 -9.94
C GLY A 146 8.51 1.70 -11.16
N TYR A 147 7.99 1.01 -12.17
CA TYR A 147 7.42 1.61 -13.38
C TYR A 147 5.94 1.27 -13.49
N LEU A 148 5.12 2.25 -13.83
CA LEU A 148 3.70 2.02 -14.06
C LEU A 148 3.50 1.26 -15.37
N TYR A 149 3.11 -0.01 -15.31
CA TYR A 149 2.88 -0.83 -16.50
C TYR A 149 1.46 -0.70 -17.04
N TYR A 150 0.47 -0.75 -16.16
CA TYR A 150 -0.94 -0.61 -16.51
C TYR A 150 -1.73 -0.06 -15.33
N ALA A 151 -2.87 0.53 -15.65
CA ALA A 151 -3.92 0.85 -14.69
C ALA A 151 -5.27 0.49 -15.31
N GLN A 152 -6.09 -0.23 -14.55
CA GLN A 152 -7.44 -0.65 -14.96
C GLN A 152 -8.41 -0.58 -13.77
N TYR A 153 -9.70 -0.68 -14.06
CA TYR A 153 -10.69 -0.94 -13.00
C TYR A 153 -10.44 -2.34 -12.41
N GLY A 154 -10.56 -2.46 -11.09
CA GLY A 154 -10.48 -3.71 -10.35
C GLY A 154 -11.66 -4.66 -10.61
N GLY A 155 -11.82 -5.66 -9.76
CA GLY A 155 -12.91 -6.62 -9.87
C GLY A 155 -14.26 -5.93 -9.64
N LYS A 156 -15.21 -6.19 -10.53
CA LYS A 156 -16.61 -5.81 -10.24
C LYS A 156 -17.16 -6.74 -9.18
N SER A 157 -18.03 -6.22 -8.32
CA SER A 157 -18.73 -6.99 -7.29
C SER A 157 -17.84 -7.50 -6.15
N GLU A 158 -16.73 -6.84 -5.83
CA GLU A 158 -15.89 -7.18 -4.67
C GLU A 158 -16.57 -6.83 -3.35
N SER A 159 -16.39 -7.64 -2.31
CA SER A 159 -17.03 -7.43 -1.01
C SER A 159 -16.51 -6.18 -0.29
N VAL A 160 -15.22 -5.86 -0.48
CA VAL A 160 -14.57 -4.66 0.06
C VAL A 160 -15.29 -3.39 -0.39
N ASN A 161 -15.73 -3.34 -1.65
CA ASN A 161 -16.50 -2.28 -2.28
C ASN A 161 -18.02 -2.58 -2.32
N CYS A 162 -18.52 -3.38 -1.37
CA CYS A 162 -19.95 -3.66 -1.16
C CYS A 162 -20.70 -4.22 -2.38
N GLN A 163 -19.95 -4.88 -3.24
CA GLN A 163 -20.35 -5.38 -4.54
C GLN A 163 -21.00 -4.31 -5.44
N LEU A 164 -20.51 -3.07 -5.36
CA LEU A 164 -20.75 -2.03 -6.35
C LEU A 164 -19.89 -2.30 -7.61
N GLY A 165 -20.12 -1.52 -8.67
CA GLY A 165 -19.54 -1.81 -9.99
C GLY A 165 -19.52 -0.64 -10.96
N ASP A 166 -19.84 0.56 -10.48
CA ASP A 166 -19.69 1.82 -11.20
C ASP A 166 -18.25 2.33 -11.07
N PRO A 167 -17.73 3.09 -12.06
CA PRO A 167 -16.31 3.47 -12.13
C PRO A 167 -15.73 4.14 -10.89
N ASP A 168 -16.53 4.95 -10.20
CA ASP A 168 -16.11 5.69 -9.02
C ASP A 168 -16.16 4.84 -7.75
N GLU A 169 -16.88 3.71 -7.78
CA GLU A 169 -17.24 2.83 -6.66
C GLU A 169 -16.43 1.51 -6.63
N ILE A 170 -15.34 1.44 -7.40
CA ILE A 170 -14.43 0.28 -7.50
C ILE A 170 -12.98 0.72 -7.46
N ASP A 171 -12.09 -0.23 -7.12
CA ASP A 171 -10.65 0.01 -7.03
C ASP A 171 -10.05 0.31 -8.41
N PHE A 172 -8.98 1.10 -8.45
CA PHE A 172 -8.06 1.06 -9.59
C PHE A 172 -6.96 0.04 -9.29
N HIS A 173 -6.96 -1.05 -10.06
CA HIS A 173 -5.96 -2.11 -10.01
C HIS A 173 -4.76 -1.70 -10.89
N ILE A 174 -3.61 -1.48 -10.26
CA ILE A 174 -2.44 -0.84 -10.87
C ILE A 174 -1.23 -1.77 -10.81
N GLY A 175 -0.62 -2.05 -11.97
CA GLY A 175 0.57 -2.88 -12.08
C GLY A 175 1.86 -2.06 -12.02
N ILE A 176 2.67 -2.30 -10.99
CA ILE A 176 4.02 -1.72 -10.83
C ILE A 176 5.07 -2.76 -11.20
N GLY A 177 5.71 -2.57 -12.36
CA GLY A 177 6.77 -3.43 -12.87
C GLY A 177 8.18 -2.87 -12.64
N PHE A 178 9.19 -3.63 -13.09
CA PHE A 178 10.60 -3.39 -12.75
C PHE A 178 11.57 -3.43 -13.94
N ASP A 179 11.11 -3.65 -15.17
CA ASP A 179 11.95 -3.60 -16.39
C ASP A 179 11.87 -2.21 -17.05
N PRO A 180 12.96 -1.41 -17.02
CA PRO A 180 12.99 -0.10 -17.68
C PRO A 180 12.82 -0.18 -19.20
N THR A 181 13.15 -1.32 -19.82
CA THR A 181 13.04 -1.51 -21.27
C THR A 181 11.58 -1.61 -21.69
N LEU A 182 10.80 -2.40 -20.96
CA LEU A 182 9.37 -2.56 -21.17
C LEU A 182 8.61 -1.27 -20.83
N ALA A 183 8.99 -0.61 -19.72
CA ALA A 183 8.49 0.70 -19.34
C ALA A 183 8.77 1.77 -20.43
N GLY A 184 9.98 1.81 -20.97
CA GLY A 184 10.36 2.75 -22.05
C GLY A 184 9.58 2.56 -23.34
N LYS A 185 9.07 1.35 -23.62
CA LYS A 185 8.15 1.11 -24.74
C LYS A 185 6.77 1.68 -24.46
N LEU A 186 6.25 1.48 -23.25
CA LEU A 186 4.95 2.00 -22.82
C LEU A 186 4.90 3.53 -22.82
N SER A 187 5.93 4.21 -22.28
CA SER A 187 5.99 5.67 -22.22
C SER A 187 6.14 6.34 -23.58
N GLN A 188 6.65 5.61 -24.58
CA GLN A 188 6.73 6.04 -25.98
C GLN A 188 5.50 5.60 -26.81
N HIS A 189 4.47 5.05 -26.16
CA HIS A 189 3.28 4.46 -26.79
C HIS A 189 3.60 3.44 -27.90
N GLN A 190 4.73 2.72 -27.77
CA GLN A 190 5.08 1.66 -28.71
C GLN A 190 4.14 0.47 -28.53
N ARG A 191 3.71 -0.13 -29.64
CA ARG A 191 2.98 -1.40 -29.62
C ARG A 191 3.92 -2.52 -29.14
N LEU A 192 3.61 -3.10 -27.99
CA LEU A 192 4.26 -4.30 -27.47
C LEU A 192 4.01 -5.51 -28.38
N THR A 193 4.95 -6.45 -28.39
CA THR A 193 4.72 -7.79 -28.94
C THR A 193 3.76 -8.60 -28.04
N PRO A 194 3.13 -9.69 -28.53
CA PRO A 194 2.28 -10.54 -27.71
C PRO A 194 2.99 -11.06 -26.45
N ASP A 195 4.26 -11.46 -26.58
CA ASP A 195 5.07 -11.99 -25.47
C ASP A 195 5.37 -10.90 -24.43
N GLU A 196 5.72 -9.69 -24.87
CA GLU A 196 5.93 -8.55 -23.96
C GLU A 196 4.65 -8.08 -23.27
N ASN A 197 3.50 -8.16 -23.95
CA ASN A 197 2.22 -7.86 -23.32
C ASN A 197 1.87 -8.93 -22.28
N ALA A 198 2.21 -10.20 -22.53
CA ALA A 198 1.98 -11.30 -21.62
C ALA A 198 2.89 -11.29 -20.37
N THR A 199 3.98 -10.52 -20.35
CA THR A 199 4.81 -10.36 -19.14
C THR A 199 4.37 -9.23 -18.21
N LEU A 200 3.50 -8.31 -18.65
CA LEU A 200 3.12 -7.13 -17.87
C LEU A 200 2.55 -7.50 -16.50
N GLU A 201 1.44 -8.24 -16.44
CA GLU A 201 0.82 -8.62 -15.16
C GLU A 201 1.71 -9.59 -14.35
N PRO A 202 2.21 -10.72 -14.89
CA PRO A 202 3.03 -11.68 -14.14
C PRO A 202 4.31 -11.12 -13.51
N THR A 203 4.81 -9.98 -14.00
CA THR A 203 6.01 -9.29 -13.46
C THR A 203 5.71 -8.03 -12.66
N SER A 204 4.43 -7.66 -12.50
CA SER A 204 3.99 -6.50 -11.71
C SER A 204 3.62 -6.88 -10.28
N VAL A 205 4.05 -6.04 -9.32
CA VAL A 205 3.41 -5.92 -8.01
C VAL A 205 2.12 -5.13 -8.18
N ILE A 206 1.08 -5.51 -7.45
CA ILE A 206 -0.20 -4.79 -7.46
C ILE A 206 -0.17 -3.67 -6.41
N VAL A 207 -0.76 -2.53 -6.76
CA VAL A 207 -1.14 -1.47 -5.82
C VAL A 207 -2.56 -1.03 -6.18
N GLU A 208 -3.38 -0.66 -5.19
CA GLU A 208 -4.80 -0.38 -5.41
C GLU A 208 -5.23 0.98 -4.85
N MET A 209 -5.87 1.80 -5.69
CA MET A 209 -6.50 3.06 -5.27
C MET A 209 -7.98 2.84 -4.97
N THR A 210 -8.27 2.62 -3.70
CA THR A 210 -9.60 2.32 -3.15
C THR A 210 -10.57 3.49 -3.35
N PRO A 211 -11.83 3.28 -3.78
CA PRO A 211 -12.79 4.35 -4.07
C PRO A 211 -13.07 5.21 -2.85
N HIS A 212 -13.13 4.61 -1.64
CA HIS A 212 -13.32 5.35 -0.39
C HIS A 212 -12.19 6.35 -0.12
N TYR A 213 -10.95 5.98 -0.45
CA TYR A 213 -9.79 6.87 -0.30
C TYR A 213 -9.82 8.02 -1.32
N ARG A 214 -10.06 7.68 -2.60
CA ARG A 214 -10.18 8.66 -3.69
C ARG A 214 -11.27 9.69 -3.39
N ALA A 215 -12.45 9.26 -2.96
CA ALA A 215 -13.56 10.16 -2.65
C ALA A 215 -13.26 11.12 -1.48
N HIS A 216 -12.46 10.70 -0.49
CA HIS A 216 -12.21 11.49 0.71
C HIS A 216 -10.98 12.42 0.63
N PHE A 217 -9.88 11.94 0.03
CA PHE A 217 -8.60 12.66 0.01
C PHE A 217 -8.16 13.10 -1.40
N GLU A 218 -8.44 12.30 -2.42
CA GLU A 218 -7.81 12.41 -3.74
C GLU A 218 -8.83 12.30 -4.90
N PRO A 219 -9.83 13.21 -4.97
CA PRO A 219 -10.94 13.10 -5.93
C PRO A 219 -10.49 13.32 -7.39
N ASP A 220 -9.32 13.94 -7.60
CA ASP A 220 -8.72 14.14 -8.93
C ASP A 220 -7.96 12.90 -9.44
N TRP A 221 -7.78 11.86 -8.61
CA TRP A 221 -7.23 10.58 -9.06
C TRP A 221 -8.23 9.85 -9.96
N THR A 222 -7.97 9.93 -11.27
CA THR A 222 -8.75 9.27 -12.31
C THR A 222 -7.95 8.19 -13.03
N LEU A 223 -8.64 7.19 -13.56
CA LEU A 223 -8.02 6.13 -14.32
C LEU A 223 -7.29 6.66 -15.59
N ASP A 224 -7.77 7.75 -16.17
CA ASP A 224 -7.15 8.39 -17.32
C ASP A 224 -5.89 9.19 -16.94
N ALA A 225 -5.83 9.80 -15.74
CA ALA A 225 -4.60 10.40 -15.22
C ALA A 225 -3.47 9.35 -15.11
N LEU A 226 -3.78 8.16 -14.58
CA LEU A 226 -2.84 7.03 -14.53
C LEU A 226 -2.42 6.56 -15.93
N LYS A 227 -3.37 6.42 -16.87
CA LYS A 227 -3.06 5.99 -18.25
C LYS A 227 -2.20 7.00 -19.03
N ASN A 228 -2.27 8.29 -18.69
CA ASN A 228 -1.42 9.32 -19.28
C ASN A 228 0.06 9.22 -18.82
N VAL A 229 0.36 8.42 -17.80
CA VAL A 229 1.72 8.26 -17.24
C VAL A 229 2.22 6.81 -17.25
N LEU A 230 1.66 5.94 -18.10
CA LEU A 230 2.20 4.60 -18.33
C LEU A 230 3.67 4.65 -18.79
N GLY A 231 4.46 3.67 -18.35
CA GLY A 231 5.89 3.57 -18.59
C GLY A 231 6.76 4.56 -17.82
N ARG A 232 6.18 5.52 -17.08
CA ARG A 232 6.94 6.40 -16.19
C ARG A 232 7.41 5.64 -14.95
N GLN A 233 8.56 6.05 -14.42
CA GLN A 233 8.95 5.64 -13.08
C GLN A 233 8.05 6.35 -12.06
N VAL A 234 7.57 5.59 -11.09
CA VAL A 234 6.63 6.04 -10.06
C VAL A 234 7.12 5.67 -8.66
N ARG A 235 6.73 6.47 -7.68
CA ARG A 235 6.83 6.17 -6.24
C ARG A 235 5.42 6.12 -5.69
N VAL A 236 5.02 4.95 -5.23
CA VAL A 236 3.69 4.69 -4.66
C VAL A 236 3.85 4.51 -3.16
N THR A 237 3.12 5.30 -2.37
CA THR A 237 3.01 5.09 -0.93
C THR A 237 1.64 4.52 -0.60
N GLY A 238 1.59 3.56 0.31
CA GLY A 238 0.35 2.94 0.76
C GLY A 238 0.60 1.95 1.89
N GLN A 239 -0.45 1.32 2.39
CA GLN A 239 -0.33 0.28 3.41
C GLN A 239 0.13 -1.04 2.77
N LEU A 240 1.20 -1.63 3.30
CA LEU A 240 1.61 -2.99 2.92
C LEU A 240 0.65 -4.01 3.52
N LEU A 241 0.07 -4.89 2.68
CA LEU A 241 -0.68 -6.06 3.12
C LEU A 241 -0.51 -7.25 2.17
N ILE A 242 -0.96 -8.43 2.60
CA ILE A 242 -1.13 -9.58 1.70
C ILE A 242 -2.59 -9.82 1.34
N ASP A 243 -2.90 -9.81 0.04
CA ASP A 243 -4.17 -10.32 -0.44
C ASP A 243 -4.15 -11.86 -0.41
N ASN A 244 -4.70 -12.42 0.68
CA ASN A 244 -4.81 -13.85 0.88
C ASN A 244 -5.85 -14.52 -0.03
N GLU A 245 -6.61 -13.79 -0.85
CA GLU A 245 -7.39 -14.36 -1.94
C GLU A 245 -6.50 -14.76 -3.13
N HIS A 246 -5.28 -14.21 -3.21
CA HIS A 246 -4.35 -14.39 -4.34
C HIS A 246 -3.04 -15.14 -4.02
N VAL A 247 -2.89 -15.71 -2.82
CA VAL A 247 -1.69 -16.49 -2.43
C VAL A 247 -1.50 -17.81 -3.19
N ALA A 248 -2.54 -18.31 -3.87
CA ALA A 248 -2.46 -19.54 -4.64
C ALA A 248 -1.52 -19.38 -5.86
N GLY A 249 -0.77 -20.43 -6.19
CA GLY A 249 0.23 -20.40 -7.27
C GLY A 249 -0.32 -20.17 -8.68
N ASN A 250 -1.64 -20.25 -8.88
CA ASN A 250 -2.32 -19.85 -10.13
C ASN A 250 -2.67 -18.36 -10.19
N ALA A 251 -2.32 -17.57 -9.17
CA ALA A 251 -2.40 -16.11 -9.17
C ALA A 251 -1.01 -15.50 -8.90
N ASN A 252 -0.36 -15.89 -7.80
CA ASN A 252 0.96 -15.40 -7.40
C ASN A 252 2.11 -16.13 -8.13
N CYS A 253 2.76 -15.43 -9.07
CA CYS A 253 3.93 -15.89 -9.80
C CYS A 253 5.22 -15.96 -8.98
N GLY A 254 5.31 -15.24 -7.87
CA GLY A 254 6.43 -15.28 -6.94
C GLY A 254 6.31 -16.37 -5.87
N ALA A 255 5.21 -17.13 -5.85
CA ALA A 255 5.04 -18.25 -4.92
C ALA A 255 6.02 -19.39 -5.24
N PRO A 256 6.54 -20.13 -4.23
CA PRO A 256 7.43 -21.29 -4.44
C PRO A 256 6.86 -22.42 -5.31
N HIS A 257 5.54 -22.44 -5.51
CA HIS A 257 4.80 -23.42 -6.31
C HIS A 257 3.91 -22.73 -7.36
N ALA A 258 4.38 -21.59 -7.91
CA ALA A 258 3.69 -20.88 -8.98
C ALA A 258 3.47 -21.76 -10.22
N ASP A 259 2.24 -21.78 -10.71
CA ASP A 259 1.90 -22.30 -12.03
C ASP A 259 2.13 -21.17 -13.04
N THR A 260 3.32 -21.13 -13.63
CA THR A 260 3.74 -20.09 -14.60
C THR A 260 2.91 -20.06 -15.88
N SER A 261 1.99 -21.02 -16.09
CA SER A 261 1.01 -21.00 -17.19
C SER A 261 -0.33 -20.33 -16.82
N LYS A 262 -0.55 -19.99 -15.55
CA LYS A 262 -1.81 -19.41 -15.03
C LYS A 262 -1.63 -18.21 -14.13
N CYS A 263 -0.52 -18.12 -13.40
CA CYS A 263 -0.22 -17.00 -12.52
C CYS A 263 -0.18 -15.69 -13.31
N TRP A 264 -0.62 -14.61 -12.67
CA TRP A 264 -0.86 -13.34 -13.34
C TRP A 264 -0.43 -12.11 -12.54
N ARG A 265 0.01 -12.25 -11.28
CA ARG A 265 0.62 -11.15 -10.50
C ARG A 265 1.94 -11.61 -9.87
N PHE A 266 2.93 -10.71 -9.74
CA PHE A 266 4.27 -11.07 -9.23
C PHE A 266 4.27 -11.45 -7.74
N SER A 267 3.34 -10.89 -6.95
CA SER A 267 3.19 -11.19 -5.54
C SER A 267 1.72 -11.12 -5.14
N ALA A 268 1.35 -11.85 -4.09
CA ALA A 268 0.11 -11.62 -3.36
C ALA A 268 0.22 -10.45 -2.36
N TRP A 269 1.44 -9.97 -2.07
CA TRP A 269 1.67 -8.73 -1.33
C TRP A 269 1.47 -7.52 -2.25
N GLU A 270 0.82 -6.49 -1.72
CA GLU A 270 0.41 -5.30 -2.45
C GLU A 270 0.44 -4.06 -1.55
N LEU A 271 0.28 -2.87 -2.15
CA LEU A 271 -0.03 -1.64 -1.40
C LEU A 271 -1.51 -1.31 -1.54
N HIS A 272 -2.29 -1.50 -0.47
CA HIS A 272 -3.72 -1.22 -0.41
C HIS A 272 -4.11 -0.75 1.01
N PRO A 273 -4.66 0.45 1.18
CA PRO A 273 -4.90 1.47 0.15
C PRO A 273 -3.61 2.21 -0.23
N VAL A 274 -3.54 2.67 -1.48
CA VAL A 274 -2.56 3.69 -1.90
C VAL A 274 -2.96 5.04 -1.30
N THR A 275 -2.01 5.65 -0.58
CA THR A 275 -2.17 6.96 0.09
C THR A 275 -1.43 8.10 -0.62
N LYS A 276 -0.51 7.78 -1.54
CA LYS A 276 0.18 8.77 -2.37
C LYS A 276 0.70 8.13 -3.66
N PHE A 277 0.57 8.83 -4.79
CA PHE A 277 1.11 8.38 -6.07
C PHE A 277 1.93 9.48 -6.73
N GLU A 278 3.23 9.26 -6.89
CA GLU A 278 4.18 10.25 -7.43
C GLU A 278 4.84 9.76 -8.70
N ILE A 279 4.98 10.64 -9.68
CA ILE A 279 5.59 10.41 -10.98
C ILE A 279 6.97 11.06 -10.99
N CYS A 280 7.97 10.34 -11.49
CA CYS A 280 9.27 10.94 -11.77
C CYS A 280 9.17 11.84 -13.01
N GLN A 281 9.44 13.14 -12.86
CA GLN A 281 9.39 14.10 -13.97
C GLN A 281 10.57 14.00 -14.94
N SER A 282 11.74 13.57 -14.47
CA SER A 282 12.94 13.45 -15.31
C SER A 282 13.04 12.08 -15.99
N ASP A 283 13.77 12.04 -17.11
CA ASP A 283 14.17 10.80 -17.77
C ASP A 283 15.38 10.14 -17.06
N SER A 284 15.84 10.68 -15.92
CA SER A 284 16.97 10.15 -15.18
C SER A 284 16.59 8.89 -14.41
N GLN A 285 17.47 7.89 -14.41
CA GLN A 285 17.24 6.60 -13.77
C GLN A 285 18.43 6.26 -12.84
N PRO A 286 18.22 6.14 -11.52
CA PRO A 286 16.96 6.38 -10.78
C PRO A 286 16.57 7.87 -10.73
N CYS A 287 15.30 8.15 -10.47
CA CYS A 287 14.78 9.50 -10.27
C CYS A 287 15.50 10.25 -9.14
N ALA A 288 15.81 11.54 -9.34
CA ALA A 288 16.35 12.38 -8.28
C ALA A 288 15.27 12.74 -7.24
N ALA A 289 15.69 12.98 -5.99
CA ALA A 289 14.77 13.23 -4.87
C ALA A 289 13.86 14.46 -5.05
N GLY A 290 14.27 15.44 -5.87
CA GLY A 290 13.49 16.65 -6.19
C GLY A 290 12.61 16.54 -7.45
N ASP A 291 12.69 15.43 -8.19
CA ASP A 291 11.99 15.26 -9.47
C ASP A 291 10.65 14.53 -9.33
N TRP A 292 10.24 14.19 -8.10
CA TRP A 292 8.96 13.54 -7.80
C TRP A 292 7.84 14.57 -7.74
N VAL A 293 6.79 14.37 -8.55
CA VAL A 293 5.58 15.20 -8.53
C VAL A 293 4.35 14.29 -8.42
N ALA A 294 3.40 14.68 -7.57
CA ALA A 294 2.21 13.88 -7.32
C ALA A 294 1.29 13.81 -8.56
N LEU A 295 0.49 12.74 -8.66
CA LEU A 295 -0.33 12.42 -9.83
C LEU A 295 -1.32 13.55 -10.18
N GLU A 296 -1.99 14.09 -9.17
CA GLU A 296 -2.95 15.19 -9.26
C GLU A 296 -2.31 16.54 -9.66
N ALA A 297 -0.99 16.67 -9.49
CA ALA A 297 -0.20 17.81 -9.95
C ALA A 297 0.37 17.63 -11.38
N MET A 298 0.17 16.47 -12.01
CA MET A 298 0.57 16.27 -13.41
C MET A 298 -0.36 17.03 -14.37
N PRO A 299 0.15 17.65 -15.45
CA PRO A 299 -0.70 18.28 -16.45
C PRO A 299 -1.66 17.26 -17.06
N GLN A 300 -2.96 17.39 -16.80
CA GLN A 300 -3.96 16.56 -17.45
C GLN A 300 -3.90 16.79 -18.98
N ALA A 301 -3.90 15.70 -19.75
CA ALA A 301 -4.06 15.80 -21.19
C ALA A 301 -5.39 16.51 -21.48
N ALA A 302 -5.36 17.57 -22.29
CA ALA A 302 -6.54 18.37 -22.59
C ALA A 302 -7.64 17.47 -23.16
N SER A 303 -8.68 17.21 -22.37
CA SER A 303 -9.80 16.39 -22.83
C SER A 303 -10.51 17.13 -23.94
N ASN A 304 -10.61 16.51 -25.12
CA ASN A 304 -11.36 17.04 -26.26
C ASN A 304 -12.88 16.88 -26.05
N ASN A 305 -13.36 17.21 -24.86
CA ASN A 305 -14.78 17.35 -24.54
C ASN A 305 -15.31 18.68 -25.09
N SER A 306 -15.30 18.81 -26.42
CA SER A 306 -16.16 19.78 -27.09
C SER A 306 -17.63 19.38 -26.83
N PRO A 307 -18.49 20.29 -26.33
CA PRO A 307 -19.91 20.01 -26.16
C PRO A 307 -20.57 19.96 -27.54
N ALA A 308 -20.62 18.77 -28.14
CA ALA A 308 -21.22 18.56 -29.44
C ALA A 308 -22.76 18.61 -29.37
N ASN A 309 -23.35 19.52 -30.15
CA ASN A 309 -24.75 19.58 -30.55
C ASN A 309 -25.78 20.00 -29.49
N SER A 310 -25.87 21.31 -29.30
CA SER A 310 -27.19 21.94 -29.18
C SER A 310 -28.03 21.61 -30.44
N ALA A 311 -29.14 20.90 -30.25
CA ALA A 311 -30.02 20.53 -31.35
C ALA A 311 -30.67 21.79 -31.99
N PRO A 312 -30.79 21.87 -33.33
CA PRO A 312 -31.48 22.98 -33.97
C PRO A 312 -32.98 22.91 -33.71
N ALA A 313 -33.58 24.06 -33.40
CA ALA A 313 -35.01 24.17 -33.12
C ALA A 313 -35.88 23.69 -34.30
N ALA A 314 -36.91 22.90 -34.01
CA ALA A 314 -37.86 22.41 -35.00
C ALA A 314 -38.67 23.58 -35.59
N GLY A 315 -38.34 23.98 -36.82
CA GLY A 315 -39.09 24.98 -37.58
C GLY A 315 -40.46 24.46 -37.99
N ALA A 316 -41.51 25.20 -37.63
CA ALA A 316 -42.88 24.89 -38.01
C ALA A 316 -43.08 24.88 -39.54
N LYS A 317 -43.91 23.95 -40.05
CA LYS A 317 -44.53 24.06 -41.36
C LYS A 317 -46.03 23.81 -41.29
N THR A 318 -46.77 24.87 -41.55
CA THR A 318 -48.20 24.87 -41.85
C THR A 318 -48.42 24.66 -43.35
N ARG A 319 -49.07 23.55 -43.73
CA ARG A 319 -50.22 23.48 -44.65
C ARG A 319 -50.57 22.03 -44.98
#